data_AF-A0A9E7FQB5-F1
#
_entry.id   AF-A0A9E7FQB5-F1
#
_cell.length_a   1.000
_cell.length_b   1.000
_cell.length_c   1.000
_cell.angle_alpha   90.00
_cell.angle_beta   90.00
_cell.angle_gamma   90.00
#
_symmetry.space_group_name_H-M   'P 1'
#
loop_
_entity.id
_entity.type
_entity.pdbx_description
1 polymer ?
#
loop_
_entity_poly.entity_id
_entity_poly.type
_entity_poly.pdbx_seq_one_letter_code
_entity_poly.pdbx_strand_id
1 'polypeptide(L)'
;MVHSPFVAAVVLLLVATFSFGWALPAGSELPRFREAPAFRNGPSCVSAPTIHIAVTLDAAYLRGSLAGVLSILRHSSCPESITFHFLVRRVIYFDSDLVVVDDVARLCTGVMVMDLDRWRAGGYTRKLEGWMEVQKREARIYELGSLPPFLLVFAGEVKGVEHRWNQHGLGGDNVEGLCRDLHPGPVSLLHWSGKGKPWLRLDAGRPCPLDALWAPYDLLRRDGHDDLFTDI
;
A
#
# COMPACT_ATOMS: atom_id res chain seq x y z
N MET A 1 8.65 -74.85 -9.15
CA MET A 1 9.03 -74.04 -7.99
C MET A 1 9.36 -72.65 -8.53
N VAL A 2 8.54 -71.66 -8.18
CA VAL A 2 8.57 -70.24 -8.60
C VAL A 2 8.40 -70.00 -10.12
N HIS A 3 7.35 -69.27 -10.51
CA HIS A 3 7.33 -68.13 -11.45
C HIS A 3 5.88 -67.66 -11.62
N SER A 4 5.60 -66.44 -11.15
CA SER A 4 4.34 -65.71 -11.27
C SER A 4 4.30 -64.99 -12.63
N PRO A 5 3.18 -65.02 -13.38
CA PRO A 5 3.07 -64.27 -14.63
C PRO A 5 2.37 -62.92 -14.41
N PHE A 6 2.62 -62.01 -15.37
CA PHE A 6 1.99 -60.70 -15.57
C PHE A 6 2.66 -59.48 -14.94
N VAL A 7 3.82 -59.15 -15.53
CA VAL A 7 4.09 -57.78 -15.96
C VAL A 7 3.11 -57.43 -17.08
N ALA A 8 2.27 -56.42 -16.88
CA ALA A 8 1.70 -55.61 -17.95
C ALA A 8 1.38 -54.22 -17.38
N ALA A 9 2.32 -53.30 -17.61
CA ALA A 9 2.14 -51.88 -17.40
C ALA A 9 0.98 -51.38 -18.29
N VAL A 10 -0.03 -50.77 -17.68
CA VAL A 10 -0.80 -49.71 -18.34
C VAL A 10 -0.93 -48.58 -17.33
N VAL A 11 -0.09 -47.58 -17.54
CA VAL A 11 -0.18 -46.23 -16.99
C VAL A 11 -1.56 -45.69 -17.36
N LEU A 12 -2.52 -45.75 -16.42
CA LEU A 12 -3.79 -45.06 -16.58
C LEU A 12 -3.63 -43.62 -16.07
N LEU A 13 -3.54 -42.72 -17.04
CA LEU A 13 -3.60 -41.28 -16.94
C LEU A 13 -4.83 -40.85 -16.10
N LEU A 14 -4.63 -40.50 -14.83
CA LEU A 14 -5.55 -39.61 -14.12
C LEU A 14 -5.09 -38.17 -14.33
N VAL A 15 -5.38 -37.63 -15.52
CA VAL A 15 -5.55 -36.19 -15.67
C VAL A 15 -6.88 -35.87 -15.01
N ALA A 16 -6.87 -35.77 -13.67
CA ALA A 16 -7.86 -34.96 -12.99
C ALA A 16 -7.56 -33.53 -13.46
N THR A 17 -8.41 -33.04 -14.36
CA THR A 17 -8.48 -31.63 -14.71
C THR A 17 -8.72 -30.86 -13.42
N PHE A 18 -7.64 -30.37 -12.81
CA PHE A 18 -7.69 -29.28 -11.87
C PHE A 18 -8.16 -28.06 -12.64
N SER A 19 -9.48 -27.99 -12.85
CA SER A 19 -10.17 -26.74 -13.05
C SER A 19 -10.15 -26.04 -11.69
N PHE A 20 -8.99 -25.54 -11.28
CA PHE A 20 -8.90 -24.47 -10.27
C PHE A 20 -9.39 -23.18 -10.96
N GLY A 21 -10.66 -23.19 -11.34
CA GLY A 21 -11.43 -21.97 -11.50
C GLY A 21 -11.70 -21.49 -10.10
N TRP A 22 -10.83 -20.61 -9.58
CA TRP A 22 -11.15 -19.81 -8.40
C TRP A 22 -12.21 -18.79 -8.82
N ALA A 23 -13.44 -19.26 -9.02
CA ALA A 23 -14.59 -18.38 -8.97
C ALA A 23 -14.70 -17.91 -7.53
N LEU A 24 -14.49 -16.61 -7.30
CA LEU A 24 -14.83 -15.98 -6.02
C LEU A 24 -16.28 -16.38 -5.68
N PRO A 25 -16.56 -16.89 -4.47
CA PRO A 25 -17.93 -17.20 -4.10
C PRO A 25 -18.73 -15.91 -4.18
N ALA A 26 -19.76 -15.91 -5.03
CA ALA A 26 -20.75 -14.84 -5.06
C ALA A 26 -21.45 -14.81 -3.70
N GLY A 27 -21.03 -13.90 -2.82
CA GLY A 27 -21.62 -13.79 -1.48
C GLY A 27 -20.77 -13.17 -0.39
N SER A 28 -19.50 -12.80 -0.60
CA SER A 28 -18.80 -11.97 0.40
C SER A 28 -19.37 -10.55 0.36
N GLU A 29 -20.21 -10.18 1.34
CA GLU A 29 -20.56 -8.78 1.57
C GLU A 29 -19.27 -7.96 1.67
N LEU A 30 -19.22 -6.83 0.96
CA LEU A 30 -18.09 -5.91 1.10
C LEU A 30 -18.07 -5.37 2.53
N PRO A 31 -16.87 -5.20 3.13
CA PRO A 31 -16.76 -4.64 4.47
C PRO A 31 -17.42 -3.25 4.52
N ARG A 32 -18.19 -3.01 5.60
CA ARG A 32 -18.86 -1.74 5.83
C ARG A 32 -17.96 -0.82 6.65
N PHE A 33 -17.87 0.44 6.26
CA PHE A 33 -17.06 1.45 6.94
C PHE A 33 -17.95 2.55 7.49
N ARG A 34 -17.54 3.15 8.60
CA ARG A 34 -18.12 4.37 9.16
C ARG A 34 -17.81 5.54 8.25
N GLU A 35 -18.74 6.49 8.18
CA GLU A 35 -18.49 7.75 7.49
C GLU A 35 -17.52 8.60 8.32
N ALA A 36 -16.53 9.18 7.67
CA ALA A 36 -15.59 10.10 8.30
C ALA A 36 -16.22 11.50 8.43
N PRO A 37 -15.79 12.32 9.40
CA PRO A 37 -16.23 13.71 9.46
C PRO A 37 -15.82 14.49 8.20
N ALA A 38 -16.53 15.57 7.93
CA ALA A 38 -16.16 16.49 6.86
C ALA A 38 -14.88 17.27 7.24
N PHE A 39 -13.88 17.23 6.37
CA PHE A 39 -12.65 18.02 6.51
C PHE A 39 -12.76 19.32 5.71
N ARG A 40 -12.21 20.42 6.26
CA ARG A 40 -12.22 21.77 5.67
C ARG A 40 -10.86 22.43 5.88
N ASN A 41 -10.52 23.38 5.03
CA ASN A 41 -9.29 24.16 5.18
C ASN A 41 -9.23 24.87 6.52
N GLY A 42 -8.05 24.78 7.16
CA GLY A 42 -7.76 25.53 8.37
C GLY A 42 -7.56 27.02 8.10
N PRO A 43 -7.56 27.87 9.14
CA PRO A 43 -7.39 29.31 9.00
C PRO A 43 -6.02 29.73 8.45
N SER A 44 -5.02 28.84 8.56
CA SER A 44 -3.67 29.03 8.00
C SER A 44 -3.55 28.62 6.52
N CYS A 45 -4.62 28.09 5.91
CA CYS A 45 -4.60 27.62 4.55
C CYS A 45 -4.71 28.78 3.55
N VAL A 46 -3.56 29.32 3.11
CA VAL A 46 -3.49 30.42 2.14
C VAL A 46 -2.73 29.95 0.90
N SER A 47 -3.39 29.97 -0.25
CA SER A 47 -2.80 29.64 -1.56
C SER A 47 -2.09 28.28 -1.61
N ALA A 48 -2.77 27.23 -1.15
CA ALA A 48 -2.22 25.88 -1.15
C ALA A 48 -2.08 25.32 -2.58
N PRO A 49 -0.94 24.67 -2.92
CA PRO A 49 -0.82 23.95 -4.17
C PRO A 49 -1.80 22.78 -4.20
N THR A 50 -2.26 22.42 -5.41
CA THR A 50 -3.05 21.20 -5.61
C THR A 50 -2.15 19.99 -5.46
N ILE A 51 -2.55 19.04 -4.62
CA ILE A 51 -1.80 17.82 -4.36
C ILE A 51 -2.61 16.64 -4.89
N HIS A 52 -2.02 15.87 -5.79
CA HIS A 52 -2.63 14.66 -6.32
C HIS A 52 -2.00 13.43 -5.66
N ILE A 53 -2.84 12.60 -5.04
CA ILE A 53 -2.43 11.37 -4.36
C ILE A 53 -3.02 10.19 -5.11
N ALA A 54 -2.16 9.35 -5.68
CA ALA A 54 -2.58 8.11 -6.33
C ALA A 54 -2.41 6.93 -5.38
N VAL A 55 -3.47 6.16 -5.15
CA VAL A 55 -3.46 4.98 -4.28
C VAL A 55 -4.01 3.78 -5.06
N THR A 56 -3.35 2.63 -4.92
CA THR A 56 -3.88 1.38 -5.47
C THR A 56 -4.91 0.80 -4.52
N LEU A 57 -6.10 0.49 -5.03
CA LEU A 57 -7.12 -0.22 -4.24
C LEU A 57 -7.19 -1.68 -4.67
N ASP A 58 -7.12 -2.56 -3.68
CA ASP A 58 -7.62 -3.92 -3.78
C ASP A 58 -8.44 -4.26 -2.52
N ALA A 59 -9.21 -5.35 -2.59
CA ALA A 59 -10.10 -5.74 -1.50
C ALA A 59 -9.35 -6.11 -0.21
N ALA A 60 -8.14 -6.67 -0.31
CA ALA A 60 -7.34 -7.06 0.86
C ALA A 60 -6.78 -5.85 1.61
N TYR A 61 -6.62 -4.73 0.91
CA TYR A 61 -5.98 -3.52 1.40
C TYR A 61 -6.91 -2.29 1.47
N LEU A 62 -8.19 -2.45 1.15
CA LEU A 62 -9.19 -1.38 1.20
C LEU A 62 -9.25 -0.71 2.58
N ARG A 63 -9.24 -1.50 3.65
CA ARG A 63 -9.27 -0.99 5.04
C ARG A 63 -8.05 -0.13 5.37
N GLY A 64 -6.85 -0.61 5.01
CA GLY A 64 -5.61 0.15 5.18
C GLY A 64 -5.61 1.44 4.35
N SER A 65 -6.09 1.36 3.10
CA SER A 65 -6.16 2.52 2.19
C SER A 65 -7.09 3.60 2.71
N LEU A 66 -8.26 3.23 3.25
CA LEU A 66 -9.20 4.18 3.88
C LEU A 66 -8.59 4.83 5.12
N ALA A 67 -7.90 4.06 5.97
CA ALA A 67 -7.17 4.60 7.12
C ALA A 67 -6.06 5.57 6.68
N GLY A 68 -5.33 5.25 5.60
CA GLY A 68 -4.33 6.13 5.01
C GLY A 68 -4.92 7.45 4.51
N VAL A 69 -6.01 7.39 3.74
CA VAL A 69 -6.75 8.58 3.26
C VAL A 69 -7.22 9.44 4.44
N LEU A 70 -7.81 8.82 5.46
CA LEU A 70 -8.28 9.53 6.64
C LEU A 70 -7.12 10.19 7.40
N SER A 71 -5.99 9.52 7.52
CA SER A 71 -4.80 10.08 8.17
C SER A 71 -4.29 11.33 7.44
N ILE A 72 -4.25 11.29 6.11
CA ILE A 72 -3.85 12.43 5.27
C ILE A 72 -4.79 13.63 5.49
N LEU A 73 -6.10 13.39 5.45
CA LEU A 73 -7.09 14.45 5.62
C LEU A 73 -7.02 15.06 7.03
N ARG A 74 -6.78 14.25 8.06
CA ARG A 74 -6.71 14.70 9.46
C ARG A 74 -5.47 15.54 9.76
N HIS A 75 -4.35 15.27 9.09
CA HIS A 75 -3.08 15.98 9.32
C HIS A 75 -2.80 17.10 8.32
N SER A 76 -3.64 17.27 7.29
CA SER A 76 -3.48 18.39 6.35
C SER A 76 -4.10 19.68 6.87
N SER A 77 -3.36 20.78 6.75
CA SER A 77 -3.89 22.13 6.98
C SER A 77 -4.86 22.57 5.87
N CYS A 78 -4.77 21.94 4.69
CA CYS A 78 -5.48 22.29 3.46
C CYS A 78 -6.10 21.06 2.78
N PRO A 79 -6.97 20.29 3.46
CA PRO A 79 -7.51 19.05 2.92
C PRO A 79 -8.29 19.25 1.61
N GLU A 80 -8.85 20.44 1.35
CA GLU A 80 -9.62 20.73 0.13
C GLU A 80 -8.73 20.95 -1.10
N SER A 81 -7.40 21.09 -0.94
CA SER A 81 -6.46 21.14 -2.08
C SER A 81 -5.93 19.75 -2.50
N ILE A 82 -6.37 18.70 -1.81
CA ILE A 82 -5.93 17.31 -2.05
C ILE A 82 -6.95 16.58 -2.91
N THR A 83 -6.48 15.92 -3.97
CA THR A 83 -7.28 15.06 -4.85
C THR A 83 -6.75 13.64 -4.83
N PHE A 84 -7.61 12.69 -4.46
CA PHE A 84 -7.28 11.26 -4.47
C PHE A 84 -7.67 10.62 -5.79
N HIS A 85 -6.74 9.85 -6.36
CA HIS A 85 -6.95 9.02 -7.54
C HIS A 85 -6.85 7.56 -7.13
N PHE A 86 -7.96 6.83 -7.21
CA PHE A 86 -7.99 5.41 -6.87
C PHE A 86 -7.80 4.56 -8.13
N LEU A 87 -6.65 3.90 -8.23
CA LEU A 87 -6.30 3.11 -9.41
C LEU A 87 -6.64 1.64 -9.16
N VAL A 88 -7.67 1.16 -9.84
CA VAL A 88 -8.04 -0.26 -9.87
C VAL A 88 -7.33 -0.89 -11.07
N ARG A 89 -6.27 -1.67 -10.80
CA ARG A 89 -5.34 -2.31 -11.76
C ARG A 89 -4.24 -1.38 -12.36
N ARG A 90 -3.09 -1.27 -11.64
CA ARG A 90 -1.73 -0.76 -12.05
C ARG A 90 -1.65 0.74 -12.48
N VAL A 91 -0.72 1.64 -12.11
CA VAL A 91 0.39 1.88 -11.13
C VAL A 91 0.58 3.41 -10.98
N ILE A 92 0.74 3.94 -9.75
CA ILE A 92 1.78 4.86 -9.18
C ILE A 92 1.38 5.10 -7.69
N TYR A 93 2.35 5.19 -6.77
CA TYR A 93 2.38 4.41 -5.52
C TYR A 93 2.30 5.24 -4.23
N PHE A 94 1.20 5.08 -3.47
CA PHE A 94 1.23 5.00 -2.02
C PHE A 94 0.94 3.53 -1.66
N ASP A 95 1.76 2.93 -0.78
CA ASP A 95 1.41 1.61 -0.24
C ASP A 95 0.19 1.77 0.67
N SER A 96 -0.63 0.75 0.69
CA SER A 96 -1.96 0.75 1.30
C SER A 96 -1.95 0.59 2.83
N ASP A 97 -0.76 0.48 3.41
CA ASP A 97 -0.47 0.29 4.83
C ASP A 97 0.32 1.48 5.42
N LEU A 98 0.17 2.65 4.79
CA LEU A 98 0.77 3.91 5.20
C LEU A 98 -0.18 4.73 6.07
N VAL A 99 0.35 5.31 7.15
CA VAL A 99 -0.31 6.38 7.90
C VAL A 99 0.59 7.60 7.91
N VAL A 100 0.03 8.72 7.47
CA VAL A 100 0.67 10.03 7.52
C VAL A 100 0.39 10.64 8.89
N VAL A 101 1.43 11.16 9.55
CA VAL A 101 1.35 11.76 10.89
C VAL A 101 1.77 13.23 10.94
N ASP A 102 2.03 13.82 9.77
CA ASP A 102 2.39 15.23 9.58
C ASP A 102 1.71 15.77 8.31
N ASP A 103 1.71 17.08 8.07
CA ASP A 103 1.02 17.65 6.91
C ASP A 103 1.59 17.10 5.60
N VAL A 104 0.72 16.65 4.70
CA VAL A 104 1.09 16.19 3.35
C VAL A 104 1.96 17.19 2.60
N ALA A 105 1.71 18.49 2.77
CA ALA A 105 2.51 19.55 2.15
C ALA A 105 3.97 19.58 2.65
N ARG A 106 4.24 18.97 3.81
CA ARG A 106 5.58 18.85 4.41
C ARG A 106 6.24 17.51 4.13
N LEU A 107 5.56 16.57 3.45
CA LEU A 107 6.09 15.22 3.24
C LEU A 107 7.13 15.17 2.12
N CYS A 108 8.22 14.47 2.42
CA CYS A 108 9.16 13.93 1.44
C CYS A 108 9.55 12.48 1.82
N THR A 109 9.12 11.51 1.00
CA THR A 109 9.61 10.11 0.82
C THR A 109 9.08 8.94 1.70
N GLY A 110 9.12 7.73 1.12
CA GLY A 110 8.25 6.54 1.39
C GLY A 110 7.08 6.40 0.39
N VAL A 111 6.95 7.47 -0.38
CA VAL A 111 5.99 7.78 -1.42
C VAL A 111 6.82 8.43 -2.53
N MET A 112 6.54 8.12 -3.79
CA MET A 112 7.16 8.84 -4.89
C MET A 112 6.48 10.21 -5.05
N VAL A 113 7.18 11.28 -4.69
CA VAL A 113 6.74 12.65 -4.97
C VAL A 113 7.28 13.05 -6.32
N MET A 114 6.39 13.54 -7.19
CA MET A 114 6.72 13.87 -8.57
C MET A 114 6.17 15.23 -8.93
N ASP A 115 7.06 16.10 -9.40
CA ASP A 115 6.67 17.37 -10.03
C ASP A 115 6.14 17.04 -11.43
N LEU A 116 4.83 17.24 -11.63
CA LEU A 116 4.16 16.90 -12.89
C LEU A 116 4.50 17.87 -14.02
N ASP A 117 4.85 19.11 -13.71
CA ASP A 117 5.23 20.10 -14.73
C ASP A 117 6.61 19.76 -15.29
N ARG A 118 7.58 19.47 -14.41
CA ARG A 118 8.87 18.92 -14.80
C ARG A 118 8.73 17.58 -15.50
N TRP A 119 7.83 16.71 -15.02
CA TRP A 119 7.58 15.42 -15.62
C TRP A 119 7.17 15.56 -17.10
N ARG A 120 6.21 16.45 -17.37
CA ARG A 120 5.68 16.73 -18.71
C ARG A 120 6.74 17.40 -19.59
N ALA A 121 7.41 18.43 -19.08
CA ALA A 121 8.44 19.16 -19.81
C ALA A 121 9.63 18.25 -20.20
N GLY A 122 10.04 17.35 -19.31
CA GLY A 122 11.12 16.38 -19.55
C GLY A 122 10.72 15.14 -20.36
N GLY A 123 9.42 14.97 -20.65
CA GLY A 123 8.89 13.85 -21.43
C GLY A 123 9.16 12.47 -20.81
N TYR A 124 9.20 12.39 -19.48
CA TYR A 124 9.71 11.19 -18.78
C TYR A 124 8.81 9.95 -18.91
N THR A 125 7.50 10.12 -19.18
CA THR A 125 6.63 8.98 -19.54
C THR A 125 7.21 8.17 -20.69
N ARG A 126 7.60 8.84 -21.79
CA ARG A 126 8.14 8.16 -22.97
C ARG A 126 9.48 7.48 -22.69
N LYS A 127 10.31 8.08 -21.85
CA LYS A 127 11.60 7.49 -21.44
C LYS A 127 11.39 6.21 -20.64
N LEU A 128 10.46 6.22 -19.69
CA LEU A 128 10.09 5.02 -18.92
C LEU A 128 9.50 3.92 -19.81
N GLU A 129 8.55 4.28 -20.68
CA GLU A 129 7.95 3.33 -21.62
C GLU A 129 9.00 2.70 -22.55
N GLY A 130 9.99 3.48 -22.99
CA GLY A 130 11.14 2.97 -23.75
C GLY A 130 11.91 1.88 -23.02
N TRP A 131 12.28 2.12 -21.74
CA TRP A 131 12.96 1.11 -20.93
C TRP A 131 12.09 -0.12 -20.64
N MET A 132 10.79 0.08 -20.44
CA MET A 132 9.85 -1.03 -20.28
C MET A 132 9.76 -1.88 -21.55
N GLU A 133 9.90 -1.27 -22.73
CA GLU A 133 9.90 -2.00 -24.00
C GLU A 133 11.20 -2.79 -24.21
N VAL A 134 12.35 -2.25 -23.83
CA VAL A 134 13.64 -2.98 -23.83
C VAL A 134 13.57 -4.22 -22.95
N GLN A 135 13.03 -4.09 -21.73
CA GLN A 135 12.81 -5.22 -20.81
C GLN A 135 11.92 -6.31 -21.42
N LYS A 136 10.95 -5.96 -22.26
CA LYS A 136 10.07 -6.94 -22.93
C LYS A 136 10.76 -7.63 -24.10
N ARG A 137 11.62 -6.93 -24.85
CA ARG A 137 12.13 -7.38 -26.14
C ARG A 137 13.48 -8.07 -26.09
N GLU A 138 14.43 -7.54 -25.31
CA GLU A 138 15.86 -7.83 -25.54
C GLU A 138 16.48 -8.73 -24.47
N ALA A 139 16.10 -8.57 -23.20
CA ALA A 139 16.43 -9.47 -22.09
C ALA A 139 15.72 -9.00 -20.82
N ARG A 140 15.63 -9.89 -19.82
CA ARG A 140 15.14 -9.53 -18.48
C ARG A 140 16.24 -8.75 -17.72
N ILE A 141 16.45 -7.48 -18.09
CA ILE A 141 17.48 -6.57 -17.55
C ILE A 141 17.27 -6.22 -16.06
N TYR A 142 16.09 -6.52 -15.50
CA TYR A 142 15.81 -6.51 -14.05
C TYR A 142 14.69 -7.49 -13.70
N GLU A 143 14.62 -7.93 -12.43
CA GLU A 143 13.64 -8.95 -12.02
C GLU A 143 12.20 -8.46 -12.07
N LEU A 144 11.76 -7.62 -11.13
CA LEU A 144 10.39 -7.14 -10.96
C LEU A 144 10.36 -5.80 -10.21
N GLY A 145 9.23 -5.09 -10.32
CA GLY A 145 8.97 -3.86 -9.59
C GLY A 145 9.11 -2.60 -10.43
N SER A 146 8.59 -1.49 -9.91
CA SER A 146 8.67 -0.18 -10.53
C SER A 146 10.00 0.52 -10.29
N LEU A 147 10.75 0.16 -9.25
CA LEU A 147 11.99 0.87 -8.90
C LEU A 147 13.07 0.79 -10.00
N PRO A 148 13.37 -0.39 -10.60
CA PRO A 148 14.41 -0.47 -11.63
C PRO A 148 14.22 0.47 -12.84
N PRO A 149 13.05 0.54 -13.51
CA PRO A 149 12.87 1.46 -14.64
C PRO A 149 12.94 2.94 -14.21
N PHE A 150 12.54 3.28 -12.99
CA PHE A 150 12.72 4.63 -12.46
C PHE A 150 14.21 4.97 -12.28
N LEU A 151 15.01 4.05 -11.75
CA LEU A 151 16.45 4.28 -11.64
C LEU A 151 17.12 4.39 -13.02
N LEU A 152 16.67 3.66 -14.04
CA LEU A 152 17.19 3.81 -15.41
C LEU A 152 16.93 5.20 -16.01
N VAL A 153 15.85 5.87 -15.61
CA VAL A 153 15.49 7.20 -16.12
C VAL A 153 16.07 8.33 -15.27
N PHE A 154 16.16 8.14 -13.95
CA PHE A 154 16.46 9.20 -12.99
C PHE A 154 17.78 9.02 -12.24
N ALA A 155 18.56 7.95 -12.49
CA ALA A 155 19.87 7.79 -11.86
C ALA A 155 20.73 9.05 -12.11
N GLY A 156 21.15 9.70 -11.02
CA GLY A 156 21.90 10.96 -11.05
C GLY A 156 21.06 12.24 -10.84
N GLU A 157 19.74 12.18 -11.00
CA GLU A 157 18.81 13.28 -10.70
C GLU A 157 18.01 13.04 -9.40
N VAL A 158 18.35 11.98 -8.66
CA VAL A 158 17.75 11.66 -7.36
C VAL A 158 18.45 12.40 -6.22
N LYS A 159 17.66 12.93 -5.28
CA LYS A 159 18.17 13.46 -4.01
C LYS A 159 17.78 12.51 -2.89
N GLY A 160 18.76 12.16 -2.05
CA GLY A 160 18.51 11.42 -0.83
C GLY A 160 17.68 12.25 0.15
N VAL A 161 16.77 11.61 0.87
CA VAL A 161 16.03 12.20 1.97
C VAL A 161 16.43 11.51 3.26
N GLU A 162 16.36 12.25 4.36
CA GLU A 162 16.74 11.75 5.67
C GLU A 162 15.89 10.54 6.07
N HIS A 163 16.56 9.45 6.44
CA HIS A 163 15.91 8.18 6.76
C HIS A 163 14.86 8.27 7.87
N ARG A 164 15.01 9.23 8.80
CA ARG A 164 14.10 9.45 9.93
C ARG A 164 12.68 9.87 9.54
N TRP A 165 12.46 10.26 8.29
CA TRP A 165 11.15 10.71 7.83
C TRP A 165 10.17 9.56 7.60
N ASN A 166 10.67 8.43 7.11
CA ASN A 166 9.88 7.25 6.76
C ASN A 166 10.27 6.07 7.64
N GLN A 167 9.48 5.89 8.70
CA GLN A 167 9.60 4.71 9.53
C GLN A 167 8.92 3.53 8.84
N HIS A 168 9.72 2.60 8.34
CA HIS A 168 9.25 1.42 7.62
C HIS A 168 9.49 0.11 8.38
N GLY A 169 8.94 -0.99 7.87
CA GLY A 169 9.07 -2.31 8.47
C GLY A 169 8.30 -2.51 9.77
N LEU A 170 7.28 -1.67 10.04
CA LEU A 170 6.42 -1.79 11.23
C LEU A 170 5.50 -3.03 11.18
N GLY A 171 5.43 -3.70 10.03
CA GLY A 171 4.78 -4.99 9.86
C GLY A 171 5.52 -6.16 10.50
N GLY A 172 6.63 -5.90 11.21
CA GLY A 172 7.45 -6.88 11.90
C GLY A 172 8.41 -7.62 10.96
N ASP A 173 9.28 -8.45 11.53
CA ASP A 173 10.08 -9.36 10.73
C ASP A 173 9.21 -10.52 10.23
N ASN A 174 9.47 -11.01 9.02
CA ASN A 174 8.69 -12.10 8.43
C ASN A 174 8.98 -13.47 9.06
N VAL A 175 9.80 -13.52 10.12
CA VAL A 175 10.35 -14.74 10.72
C VAL A 175 9.84 -14.93 12.15
N GLU A 176 10.03 -13.95 13.04
CA GLU A 176 9.65 -14.05 14.45
C GLU A 176 8.37 -13.27 14.80
N GLY A 177 7.90 -12.39 13.91
CA GLY A 177 6.72 -11.56 14.13
C GLY A 177 6.91 -10.49 15.20
N LEU A 178 8.16 -10.09 15.45
CA LEU A 178 8.51 -9.14 16.51
C LEU A 178 8.03 -7.72 16.18
N CYS A 179 7.50 -7.05 17.20
CA CYS A 179 7.21 -5.63 17.13
C CYS A 179 8.51 -4.83 17.03
N ARG A 180 8.53 -3.81 16.18
CA ARG A 180 9.64 -2.85 16.08
C ARG A 180 9.29 -1.55 16.76
N ASP A 181 10.28 -0.95 17.39
CA ASP A 181 10.18 0.41 17.94
C ASP A 181 10.41 1.46 16.85
N LEU A 182 9.99 2.69 17.14
CA LEU A 182 10.33 3.85 16.31
C LEU A 182 11.80 4.21 16.50
N HIS A 183 12.46 4.66 15.42
CA HIS A 183 13.75 5.32 15.58
C HIS A 183 13.58 6.63 16.36
N PRO A 184 14.64 7.11 17.06
CA PRO A 184 14.61 8.42 17.71
C PRO A 184 14.38 9.57 16.70
N GLY A 185 13.63 10.59 17.11
CA GLY A 185 13.41 11.81 16.33
C GLY A 185 12.00 11.93 15.73
N PRO A 186 11.71 13.05 15.04
CA PRO A 186 10.42 13.26 14.39
C PRO A 186 10.23 12.27 13.24
N VAL A 187 8.99 11.79 13.10
CA VAL A 187 8.54 10.88 12.04
C VAL A 187 7.35 11.53 11.37
N SER A 188 7.27 11.47 10.04
CA SER A 188 6.15 12.02 9.28
C SER A 188 5.32 10.94 8.58
N LEU A 189 5.91 9.76 8.37
CA LEU A 189 5.27 8.61 7.74
C LEU A 189 5.58 7.31 8.49
N LEU A 190 4.54 6.56 8.80
CA LEU A 190 4.62 5.22 9.38
C LEU A 190 4.19 4.20 8.31
N HIS A 191 5.05 3.21 8.05
CA HIS A 191 4.85 2.18 7.03
C HIS A 191 4.93 0.77 7.62
N TRP A 192 3.81 0.05 7.59
CA TRP A 192 3.68 -1.34 8.05
C TRP A 192 4.15 -2.38 7.02
N SER A 193 5.32 -2.13 6.43
CA SER A 193 5.94 -3.05 5.47
C SER A 193 6.15 -4.42 6.11
N GLY A 194 5.78 -5.50 5.40
CA GLY A 194 5.81 -6.87 5.92
C GLY A 194 4.42 -7.52 5.97
N LYS A 195 4.32 -8.68 6.61
CA LYS A 195 3.06 -9.44 6.71
C LYS A 195 2.16 -9.00 7.88
N GLY A 196 2.73 -8.40 8.93
CA GLY A 196 1.99 -7.99 10.13
C GLY A 196 1.23 -6.67 9.95
N LYS A 197 0.17 -6.66 9.14
CA LYS A 197 -0.66 -5.47 8.96
C LYS A 197 -1.39 -5.11 10.27
N PRO A 198 -1.52 -3.81 10.60
CA PRO A 198 -2.04 -3.39 11.90
C PRO A 198 -3.48 -3.86 12.13
N TRP A 199 -4.34 -3.79 11.10
CA TRP A 199 -5.70 -4.29 11.19
C TRP A 199 -5.80 -5.80 11.46
N LEU A 200 -4.89 -6.60 10.89
CA LEU A 200 -4.85 -8.04 11.13
C LEU A 200 -4.44 -8.36 12.58
N ARG A 201 -3.48 -7.60 13.13
CA ARG A 201 -3.02 -7.75 14.51
C ARG A 201 -4.08 -7.32 15.53
N LEU A 202 -4.78 -6.21 15.23
CA LEU A 202 -5.89 -5.72 16.04
C LEU A 202 -7.05 -6.73 16.06
N ASP A 203 -7.46 -7.24 14.91
CA ASP A 203 -8.55 -8.23 14.84
C ASP A 203 -8.19 -9.55 15.52
N ALA A 204 -6.90 -9.93 15.49
CA ALA A 204 -6.39 -11.12 16.17
C ALA A 204 -6.16 -10.93 17.69
N GLY A 205 -6.45 -9.74 18.24
CA GLY A 205 -6.21 -9.43 19.65
C GLY A 205 -4.73 -9.46 20.06
N ARG A 206 -3.81 -9.30 19.11
CA ARG A 206 -2.35 -9.31 19.33
C ARG A 206 -1.68 -8.06 18.74
N PRO A 207 -2.10 -6.85 19.14
CA PRO A 207 -1.53 -5.62 18.60
C PRO A 207 -0.08 -5.42 19.08
N CYS A 208 0.73 -4.85 18.21
CA CYS A 208 1.97 -4.18 18.65
C CYS A 208 1.63 -2.82 19.28
N PRO A 209 2.48 -2.29 20.18
CA PRO A 209 2.25 -0.97 20.77
C PRO A 209 1.98 0.14 19.74
N LEU A 210 2.69 0.12 18.61
CA LEU A 210 2.52 1.11 17.54
C LEU A 210 1.23 0.95 16.74
N ASP A 211 0.55 -0.20 16.79
CA ASP A 211 -0.76 -0.36 16.12
C ASP A 211 -1.84 0.54 16.75
N ALA A 212 -1.63 0.97 17.99
CA ALA A 212 -2.47 1.98 18.64
C ALA A 212 -2.41 3.35 17.95
N LEU A 213 -1.33 3.66 17.20
CA LEU A 213 -1.25 4.86 16.37
C LEU A 213 -2.08 4.73 15.08
N TRP A 214 -2.29 3.51 14.60
CA TRP A 214 -3.09 3.22 13.42
C TRP A 214 -4.59 3.13 13.74
N ALA A 215 -4.94 2.55 14.89
CA ALA A 215 -6.32 2.27 15.31
C ALA A 215 -7.32 3.45 15.22
N PRO A 216 -6.95 4.73 15.51
CA PRO A 216 -7.86 5.86 15.38
C PRO A 216 -8.35 6.13 13.96
N TYR A 217 -7.67 5.61 12.94
CA TYR A 217 -8.04 5.74 11.53
C TYR A 217 -8.86 4.55 11.02
N ASP A 218 -9.11 3.54 11.86
CA ASP A 218 -9.87 2.35 11.50
C ASP A 218 -11.38 2.65 11.45
N LEU A 219 -11.88 2.81 10.24
CA LEU A 219 -13.30 3.07 10.00
C LEU A 219 -14.12 1.79 9.89
N LEU A 220 -13.54 0.59 9.99
CA LEU A 220 -14.31 -0.65 9.84
C LEU A 220 -15.44 -0.73 10.88
N ARG A 221 -16.68 -0.94 10.43
CA ARG A 221 -17.80 -1.24 11.32
C ARG A 221 -17.68 -2.69 11.76
N ARG A 222 -17.60 -2.90 13.07
CA ARG A 222 -17.72 -4.22 13.68
C ARG A 222 -19.17 -4.35 14.13
N ASP A 223 -19.88 -5.34 13.60
CA ASP A 223 -21.25 -5.61 14.02
C ASP A 223 -21.26 -5.88 15.53
N GLY A 224 -21.92 -5.01 16.31
CA GLY A 224 -22.04 -5.11 17.76
C GLY A 224 -21.21 -4.14 18.62
N HIS A 225 -20.55 -3.11 18.05
CA HIS A 225 -19.78 -2.13 18.82
C HIS A 225 -19.91 -0.69 18.27
N ASP A 226 -21.14 -0.17 18.17
CA ASP A 226 -21.41 1.17 17.62
C ASP A 226 -21.34 2.34 18.65
N ASP A 227 -21.09 2.11 19.95
CA ASP A 227 -21.31 3.15 20.97
C ASP A 227 -20.07 3.58 21.80
N LEU A 228 -18.90 3.82 21.19
CA LEU A 228 -17.75 4.28 21.99
C LEU A 228 -16.95 5.49 21.48
N PHE A 229 -17.41 6.20 20.43
CA PHE A 229 -16.74 7.44 20.00
C PHE A 229 -17.72 8.54 19.58
N THR A 230 -18.76 8.78 20.39
CA THR A 230 -19.62 9.96 20.23
C THR A 230 -19.06 11.22 20.89
N ASP A 231 -17.90 11.17 21.57
CA ASP A 231 -17.33 12.31 22.27
C ASP A 231 -15.81 12.46 22.04
N ILE A 232 -15.38 12.98 20.87
CA ILE A 232 -14.20 13.87 20.69
C ILE A 232 -14.46 14.79 19.49
#